data_AF-E2BIM9-F1
#
_entry.id   AF-E2BIM9-F1
#
_cell.length_a   1.000
_cell.length_b   1.000
_cell.length_c   1.000
_cell.angle_alpha   90.00
_cell.angle_beta   90.00
_cell.angle_gamma   90.00
#
_symmetry.space_group_name_H-M   'P 1'
#
loop_
_entity.id
_entity.type
_entity.pdbx_description
1 polymer ?
#
loop_
_entity_poly.entity_id
_entity_poly.type
_entity_poly.pdbx_seq_one_letter_code
_entity_poly.pdbx_strand_id
1 'polypeptide(L)'
;EANEAKKDSFIWPDKAILLLLEIYRNKKSDFVSGLIRHNKIWMDIASEMNKAKYNVTAIQCQNKMSGLKRTYKNISDSNNQ
;
A
#
# COMPACT_ATOMS: atom_id res chain seq x y z
N GLU A 1 21.10 -21.24 -20.46
CA GLU A 1 20.32 -19.99 -20.48
C GLU A 1 18.88 -20.29 -20.06
N ALA A 2 18.48 -19.84 -18.87
CA ALA A 2 17.12 -20.02 -18.37
C ALA A 2 16.47 -18.63 -18.21
N ASN A 3 15.49 -18.41 -19.06
CA ASN A 3 14.54 -17.32 -19.09
C ASN A 3 13.76 -17.26 -17.77
N GLU A 4 14.13 -16.34 -16.86
CA GLU A 4 13.35 -16.09 -15.65
C GLU A 4 12.63 -14.75 -15.81
N ALA A 5 11.31 -14.84 -15.97
CA ALA A 5 10.41 -13.74 -16.19
C ALA A 5 10.68 -12.62 -15.17
N LYS A 6 11.14 -11.46 -15.66
CA LYS A 6 11.15 -10.22 -14.91
C LYS A 6 9.71 -9.94 -14.47
N LYS A 7 9.37 -10.38 -13.26
CA LYS A 7 8.21 -9.93 -12.53
C LYS A 7 8.44 -8.44 -12.35
N ASP A 8 7.81 -7.63 -13.20
CA ASP A 8 7.89 -6.17 -13.22
C ASP A 8 7.44 -5.67 -11.85
N SER A 9 8.40 -5.67 -10.93
CA SER A 9 8.18 -5.44 -9.52
C SER A 9 8.20 -3.94 -9.41
N PHE A 10 7.02 -3.33 -9.40
CA PHE A 10 6.88 -1.90 -9.24
C PHE A 10 7.71 -1.45 -8.05
N ILE A 11 8.80 -0.73 -8.35
CA ILE A 11 9.66 -0.17 -7.32
C ILE A 11 8.87 0.99 -6.73
N TRP A 12 8.62 0.93 -5.43
CA TRP A 12 7.90 1.97 -4.72
C TRP A 12 8.88 3.10 -4.36
N PRO A 13 8.91 4.23 -5.10
CA PRO A 13 9.71 5.38 -4.66
C PRO A 13 9.14 5.94 -3.36
N ASP A 14 9.96 6.63 -2.58
CA ASP A 14 9.54 7.22 -1.30
C ASP A 14 8.30 8.10 -1.46
N LYS A 15 8.23 8.89 -2.54
CA LYS A 15 7.06 9.71 -2.88
C LYS A 15 5.77 8.89 -3.04
N ALA A 16 5.84 7.71 -3.67
CA ALA A 16 4.69 6.82 -3.82
C ALA A 16 4.27 6.20 -2.48
N ILE A 17 5.24 5.89 -1.61
CA ILE A 17 4.97 5.38 -0.25
C ILE A 17 4.29 6.46 0.59
N LEU A 18 4.81 7.69 0.57
CA LEU A 18 4.22 8.83 1.28
C LEU A 18 2.80 9.10 0.79
N LEU A 19 2.58 9.10 -0.53
CA LEU A 19 1.26 9.27 -1.12
C LEU A 19 0.30 8.15 -0.68
N LEU A 20 0.73 6.88 -0.72
CA LEU A 20 -0.07 5.75 -0.25
C LEU A 20 -0.49 5.91 1.21
N LEU A 21 0.44 6.35 2.07
CA LEU A 21 0.18 6.59 3.49
C LEU A 21 -0.82 7.73 3.71
N GLU A 22 -0.70 8.81 2.94
CA GLU A 22 -1.60 9.96 3.01
C GLU A 22 -3.03 9.59 2.60
N ILE A 23 -3.20 8.96 1.43
CA ILE A 23 -4.50 8.50 0.95
C ILE A 23 -5.09 7.49 1.95
N TYR A 24 -4.29 6.56 2.48
CA TYR A 24 -4.74 5.61 3.47
C TYR A 24 -5.24 6.28 4.76
N ARG A 25 -4.57 7.34 5.23
CA ARG A 25 -5.03 8.11 6.41
C ARG A 25 -6.38 8.77 6.14
N ASN A 26 -6.58 9.34 4.96
CA ASN A 26 -7.86 9.94 4.58
C ASN A 26 -8.99 8.90 4.52
N LYS A 27 -8.70 7.71 3.99
CA LYS A 27 -9.65 6.58 3.92
C LYS A 27 -9.77 5.78 5.21
N LYS A 28 -8.99 6.11 6.25
CA LYS A 28 -9.02 5.39 7.54
C LYS A 28 -10.40 5.45 8.17
N SER A 29 -11.10 6.58 8.04
CA SER A 29 -12.49 6.74 8.48
C SER A 29 -13.40 5.69 7.83
N ASP A 30 -13.27 5.50 6.51
CA ASP A 30 -14.09 4.54 5.75
C ASP A 30 -13.81 3.09 6.18
N PHE A 31 -12.54 2.77 6.49
CA PHE A 31 -12.17 1.46 7.02
C PHE A 31 -12.79 1.17 8.39
N VAL A 32 -12.88 2.19 9.26
CA VAL A 32 -13.45 2.04 10.61
C VAL A 32 -14.98 2.05 10.58
N SER A 33 -15.56 2.85 9.69
CA SER A 33 -17.01 3.00 9.56
C SER A 33 -17.71 1.71 9.11
N GLY A 34 -17.00 0.79 8.44
CA GLY A 34 -17.55 -0.50 7.99
C GLY A 34 -18.62 -0.43 6.90
N LEU A 35 -19.04 0.78 6.50
CA LEU A 35 -20.04 1.03 5.47
C LEU A 35 -19.55 0.62 4.06
N ILE A 36 -18.23 0.68 3.85
CA ILE A 36 -17.61 0.39 2.55
C ILE A 36 -16.74 -0.86 2.68
N ARG A 37 -16.92 -1.82 1.76
CA ARG A 37 -16.06 -3.01 1.70
C ARG A 37 -14.61 -2.61 1.49
N HIS A 38 -13.69 -3.19 2.27
CA HIS A 38 -12.26 -2.88 2.19
C HIS A 38 -11.69 -2.97 0.76
N ASN A 39 -12.16 -3.92 -0.04
CA ASN A 39 -11.71 -4.09 -1.43
C ASN A 39 -12.04 -2.85 -2.29
N LYS A 40 -13.21 -2.24 -2.10
CA LYS A 40 -13.59 -0.98 -2.77
C LYS A 40 -12.70 0.18 -2.34
N ILE A 41 -12.36 0.26 -1.05
CA ILE A 41 -11.46 1.30 -0.54
C ILE A 41 -10.06 1.14 -1.17
N TRP A 42 -9.54 -0.08 -1.28
CA TRP A 42 -8.25 -0.33 -1.95
C TRP A 42 -8.27 -0.05 -3.45
N MET A 43 -9.38 -0.30 -4.14
CA MET A 43 -9.55 0.11 -5.54
C MET A 43 -9.50 1.62 -5.70
N ASP A 44 -10.15 2.36 -4.79
CA ASP A 44 -10.13 3.82 -4.79
C ASP A 44 -8.72 4.36 -4.54
N ILE A 45 -8.00 3.80 -3.55
CA ILE A 45 -6.59 4.12 -3.29
C ILE A 45 -5.72 3.88 -4.54
N ALA A 46 -5.89 2.74 -5.20
CA ALA A 46 -5.15 2.45 -6.43
C ALA A 46 -5.49 3.45 -7.55
N SER A 47 -6.75 3.84 -7.69
CA SER A 47 -7.17 4.86 -8.65
C SER A 47 -6.45 6.20 -8.41
N GLU A 48 -6.41 6.66 -7.16
CA GLU A 48 -5.69 7.88 -6.78
C GLU A 48 -4.19 7.79 -7.06
N MET A 49 -3.57 6.64 -6.79
CA MET A 49 -2.16 6.39 -7.12
C MET A 49 -1.92 6.44 -8.65
N ASN A 50 -2.82 5.89 -9.45
CA ASN A 50 -2.73 5.95 -10.92
C ASN A 50 -2.88 7.37 -11.44
N LYS A 51 -3.72 8.21 -10.83
CA LYS A 51 -3.81 9.65 -11.15
C LYS A 51 -2.47 10.36 -10.91
N ALA A 52 -1.74 9.96 -9.88
CA ALA A 52 -0.39 10.42 -9.59
C ALA A 52 0.71 9.77 -10.46
N LYS A 53 0.34 9.10 -11.55
CA LYS A 53 1.23 8.40 -12.50
C LYS A 53 1.95 7.17 -11.91
N TYR A 54 1.46 6.63 -10.80
CA TYR A 54 1.93 5.35 -10.26
C TYR A 54 1.02 4.22 -10.72
N ASN A 55 1.52 3.39 -11.64
CA ASN A 55 0.73 2.31 -12.23
C ASN A 55 0.64 1.09 -11.29
N VAL A 56 -0.12 1.22 -10.21
CA VAL A 56 -0.28 0.19 -9.16
C VAL A 56 -1.71 -0.34 -9.10
N THR A 57 -1.87 -1.56 -8.62
CA THR A 57 -3.19 -2.17 -8.40
C THR A 57 -3.59 -2.13 -6.93
N ALA A 58 -4.88 -2.33 -6.66
CA ALA A 58 -5.42 -2.41 -5.29
C ALA A 58 -4.68 -3.44 -4.42
N ILE A 59 -4.37 -4.61 -5.00
CA ILE A 59 -3.64 -5.69 -4.34
C ILE A 59 -2.20 -5.26 -4.01
N GLN A 60 -1.53 -4.55 -4.93
CA GLN A 60 -0.18 -4.04 -4.68
C GLN A 60 -0.17 -3.01 -3.54
N CYS A 61 -1.15 -2.10 -3.52
CA CYS A 61 -1.31 -1.11 -2.44
C CYS A 61 -1.56 -1.79 -1.09
N GLN A 62 -2.45 -2.79 -1.06
CA GLN A 62 -2.74 -3.57 0.14
C GLN A 62 -1.49 -4.29 0.67
N ASN A 63 -0.77 -5.00 -0.20
CA ASN A 63 0.45 -5.73 0.19
C ASN A 63 1.53 -4.77 0.71
N LYS A 64 1.73 -3.64 0.04
CA LYS A 64 2.68 -2.62 0.47
C LYS A 64 2.31 -2.06 1.83
N MET A 65 1.04 -1.72 2.05
CA MET A 65 0.58 -1.18 3.33
C MET A 65 0.70 -2.19 4.48
N SER A 66 0.38 -3.46 4.22
CA SER A 66 0.57 -4.54 5.20
C SER A 66 2.04 -4.70 5.58
N GLY A 67 2.95 -4.62 4.61
CA GLY A 67 4.39 -4.59 4.84
C GLY A 67 4.83 -3.42 5.72
N LEU A 68 4.39 -2.19 5.39
CA LEU A 68 4.71 -0.99 6.16
C LEU A 68 4.22 -1.09 7.62
N LYS A 69 3.01 -1.58 7.84
CA LYS A 69 2.47 -1.83 9.19
C LYS A 69 3.29 -2.85 9.96
N ARG A 70 3.72 -3.93 9.31
CA ARG A 70 4.55 -4.98 9.93
C ARG A 70 5.93 -4.45 10.30
N THR A 71 6.59 -3.73 9.39
CA THR A 71 7.90 -3.11 9.66
C THR A 71 7.80 -2.12 10.82
N TYR A 72 6.78 -1.25 10.84
CA TYR A 72 6.57 -0.33 11.95
C TYR A 72 6.38 -1.05 13.30
N LYS A 73 5.55 -2.09 13.34
CA LYS A 73 5.37 -2.92 14.54
C LYS A 73 6.65 -3.63 14.96
N ASN A 74 7.39 -4.21 14.01
CA ASN A 74 8.62 -4.94 14.30
C ASN A 74 9.70 -4.02 14.86
N ILE A 75 9.85 -2.81 14.32
CA ILE A 75 10.79 -1.80 14.85
C ILE A 75 10.37 -1.37 16.27
N SER A 76 9.08 -1.20 16.52
CA SER A 76 8.55 -0.88 17.85
C SER A 76 8.79 -1.99 18.87
N ASP A 77 8.68 -3.25 18.46
CA ASP A 77 8.85 -4.43 19.32
C ASP A 77 10.34 -4.74 19.57
N SER A 78 11.20 -4.49 18.58
CA SER A 78 12.65 -4.68 18.67
C SER A 78 13.35 -3.68 19.60
N ASN A 79 12.65 -2.67 20.12
CA ASN A 79 13.18 -1.72 21.11
C ASN A 79 12.85 -2.11 22.56
N ASN A 80 12.20 -3.27 22.77
CA ASN A 80 11.86 -3.80 24.10
C ASN A 80 12.58 -5.14 24.40
N GLN A 81 13.69 -5.44 23.72
CA GLN A 81 14.52 -6.60 24.01
C GLN A 81 15.90 -6.18 24.52
#